data_AF-K4AAX5-F1
#
_entry.id   AF-K4AAX5-F1
#
_cell.length_a   1.000
_cell.length_b   1.000
_cell.length_c   1.000
_cell.angle_alpha   90.00
_cell.angle_beta   90.00
_cell.angle_gamma   90.00
#
_symmetry.space_group_name_H-M   'P 1'
#
loop_
_entity.id
_entity.type
_entity.pdbx_description
1 polymer ?
#
loop_
_entity_poly.entity_id
_entity_poly.type
_entity_poly.pdbx_seq_one_letter_code
_entity_poly.pdbx_strand_id
1 'polypeptide(L)'
;MARPEDLKDDLVLEISRRLPCRLDRASMAATCRTWEAALTREAAAALLRQLPVLFFPKAEGPSFSCLSCGGALHDLALLPYGITGARLIGSRPSSWWFAATGFLNGHVLSNTATGQQIQVPDSMRFGRGDKIIVVQILAANVSAIPNDQVPAALCYGAALVKRGAFPDVMFWRLHQQIGLSSRSVAFDWARRAADVIHHNGVFKFLTQDERLVFVVPEITDGDLELHADVWAPAVDVPGVEPLEEHIGIDARYLVVSRGELLMLRRYRVMKWWTESFRVYRLERLHLGQSPEEDHYTWVELTELGGRILFVARGCSIAFEVQDFAEYPAAVEGVYFKGDVDEFTDGWCAMETLGRATMLSDCGRWSFPRNNDPCFEIPDQVDGTFEHSAAAWLFL
;
A
#
# COMPACT_ATOMS: atom_id res chain seq x y z
N MET A 1 16.84 36.22 -23.28
CA MET A 1 16.73 34.83 -22.78
C MET A 1 15.95 34.04 -23.82
N ALA A 2 16.48 32.90 -24.26
CA ALA A 2 15.72 31.98 -25.11
C ALA A 2 14.52 31.45 -24.31
N ARG A 3 13.37 31.30 -24.97
CA ARG A 3 12.18 30.76 -24.32
C ARG A 3 12.30 29.23 -24.29
N PRO A 4 11.66 28.53 -23.32
CA PRO A 4 11.70 27.07 -23.26
C PRO A 4 11.28 26.41 -24.58
N GLU A 5 10.30 27.01 -25.27
CA GLU A 5 9.77 26.60 -26.58
C GLU A 5 10.79 26.65 -27.74
N ASP A 6 11.94 27.32 -27.57
CA ASP A 6 12.97 27.44 -28.60
C ASP A 6 13.98 26.27 -28.59
N LEU A 7 13.90 25.36 -27.60
CA LEU A 7 14.78 24.19 -27.50
C LEU A 7 14.32 23.09 -28.46
N LYS A 8 15.27 22.49 -29.21
CA LYS A 8 14.97 21.38 -30.11
C LYS A 8 14.62 20.09 -29.34
N ASP A 9 13.73 19.28 -29.90
CA ASP A 9 13.25 18.02 -29.31
C ASP A 9 14.38 17.07 -28.89
N ASP A 10 15.46 16.96 -29.67
CA ASP A 10 16.61 16.09 -29.36
C ASP A 10 17.32 16.49 -28.06
N LEU A 11 17.46 17.79 -27.82
CA LEU A 11 18.02 18.32 -26.57
C LEU A 11 17.06 18.15 -25.39
N VAL A 12 15.75 18.34 -25.61
CA VAL A 12 14.70 18.11 -24.60
C VAL A 12 14.73 16.65 -24.13
N LEU A 13 14.80 15.70 -25.06
CA LEU A 13 14.89 14.27 -24.76
C LEU A 13 16.19 13.93 -24.02
N GLU A 14 17.32 14.47 -24.45
CA GLU A 14 18.61 14.25 -23.79
C GLU A 14 18.63 14.78 -22.34
N ILE A 15 18.02 15.93 -22.08
CA ILE A 15 17.86 16.46 -20.72
C ILE A 15 16.95 15.54 -19.90
N SER A 16 15.80 15.14 -20.43
CA SER A 16 14.86 14.24 -19.76
C SER A 16 15.49 12.90 -19.36
N ARG A 17 16.32 12.31 -20.24
CA ARG A 17 17.06 11.07 -19.94
C ARG A 17 18.02 11.20 -18.77
N ARG A 18 18.52 12.42 -18.50
CA ARG A 18 19.41 12.71 -17.37
C ARG A 18 18.66 12.98 -16.07
N LEU A 19 17.34 13.23 -16.13
CA LEU A 19 16.52 13.38 -14.93
C LEU A 19 16.25 11.99 -14.34
N PRO A 20 16.65 11.73 -13.08
CA PRO A 20 16.55 10.40 -12.48
C PRO A 20 15.11 10.03 -12.10
N CYS A 21 14.23 11.00 -11.81
CA CYS A 21 12.86 10.73 -11.38
C CYS A 21 11.79 11.18 -12.38
N ARG A 22 10.62 10.53 -12.35
CA ARG A 22 9.47 10.86 -13.20
C ARG A 22 8.77 12.15 -12.82
N LEU A 23 8.84 12.54 -11.55
CA LEU A 23 8.22 13.79 -11.10
C LEU A 23 8.91 14.99 -11.76
N ASP A 24 10.25 14.98 -11.84
CA ASP A 24 11.01 16.00 -12.55
C ASP A 24 10.75 15.96 -14.06
N ARG A 25 10.65 14.76 -14.66
CA ARG A 25 10.27 14.64 -16.08
C ARG A 25 8.85 15.12 -16.35
N ALA A 26 7.92 14.88 -15.43
CA ALA A 26 6.54 15.36 -15.52
C ALA A 26 6.46 16.88 -15.35
N SER A 27 7.22 17.44 -14.41
CA SER A 27 7.38 18.89 -14.22
C SER A 27 8.00 19.54 -15.48
N MET A 28 9.02 18.90 -16.06
CA MET A 28 9.61 19.31 -17.33
C MET A 28 8.58 19.28 -18.48
N ALA A 29 7.81 18.19 -18.61
CA ALA A 29 6.73 18.10 -19.59
C ALA A 29 5.66 19.19 -19.41
N ALA A 30 5.33 19.54 -18.17
CA ALA A 30 4.34 20.58 -17.85
C ALA A 30 4.81 22.01 -18.16
N THR A 31 6.09 22.22 -18.50
CA THR A 31 6.65 23.56 -18.77
C THR A 31 6.08 24.19 -20.03
N CYS A 32 5.90 23.43 -21.12
CA CYS A 32 5.25 23.90 -22.34
C CYS A 32 4.77 22.73 -23.23
N ARG A 33 3.81 23.00 -24.13
CA ARG A 33 3.17 21.97 -24.98
C ARG A 33 4.14 21.27 -25.95
N THR A 34 5.20 21.96 -26.40
CA THR A 34 6.20 21.34 -27.28
C THR A 34 7.02 20.29 -26.55
N TRP A 35 7.43 20.59 -25.31
CA TRP A 35 8.15 19.62 -24.47
C TRP A 35 7.25 18.46 -24.06
N GLU A 36 5.99 18.74 -23.68
CA GLU A 36 4.98 17.70 -23.43
C GLU A 36 4.86 16.71 -24.61
N ALA A 37 4.72 17.22 -25.84
CA ALA A 37 4.59 16.39 -27.02
C ALA A 37 5.85 15.55 -27.31
N ALA A 38 7.05 16.13 -27.15
CA ALA A 38 8.31 15.43 -27.33
C ALA A 38 8.49 14.31 -26.30
N LEU A 39 8.24 14.59 -25.02
CA LEU A 39 8.44 13.65 -23.92
C LEU A 39 7.38 12.54 -23.88
N THR A 40 6.14 12.83 -24.29
CA THR A 40 5.07 11.82 -24.37
C THR A 40 5.41 10.74 -25.40
N ARG A 41 6.10 11.09 -26.50
CA ARG A 41 6.53 10.11 -27.52
C ARG A 41 7.61 9.14 -27.02
N GLU A 42 8.46 9.56 -26.09
CA GLU A 42 9.51 8.72 -25.51
C GLU A 42 9.04 7.92 -24.29
N ALA A 43 8.11 8.49 -23.50
CA ALA A 43 7.58 7.87 -22.29
C ALA A 43 7.00 6.46 -22.51
N ALA A 44 6.48 6.16 -23.70
CA ALA A 44 5.97 4.84 -24.05
C ALA A 44 7.02 3.71 -24.00
N ALA A 45 8.33 4.03 -24.12
CA ALA A 45 9.41 3.05 -24.17
C ALA A 45 10.16 2.87 -22.82
N ALA A 46 10.12 3.86 -21.93
CA ALA A 46 10.94 3.90 -20.70
C ALA A 46 10.19 3.51 -19.41
N LEU A 47 9.00 2.90 -19.53
CA LEU A 47 8.02 2.71 -18.45
C LEU A 47 8.39 1.72 -17.33
N LEU A 48 9.56 1.08 -17.34
CA LEU A 48 9.70 -0.20 -16.64
C LEU A 48 10.39 -0.21 -15.28
N ARG A 49 11.02 0.88 -14.80
CA ARG A 49 11.87 0.78 -13.60
C ARG A 49 11.84 2.03 -12.75
N GLN A 50 10.77 2.22 -11.99
CA GLN A 50 10.70 3.30 -11.00
C GLN A 50 10.36 2.78 -9.62
N LEU A 51 11.14 3.28 -8.66
CA LEU A 51 10.80 3.08 -7.26
C LEU A 51 9.58 3.93 -6.90
N PRO A 52 8.78 3.48 -5.93
CA PRO A 52 7.68 4.26 -5.38
C PRO A 52 8.17 5.59 -4.82
N VAL A 53 7.35 6.63 -4.94
CA VAL A 53 7.59 7.92 -4.25
C VAL A 53 6.65 8.06 -3.06
N LEU A 54 7.09 8.73 -2.00
CA LEU A 54 6.28 8.94 -0.81
C LEU A 54 5.49 10.24 -0.95
N PHE A 55 4.17 10.14 -1.06
CA PHE A 55 3.26 11.27 -1.11
C PHE A 55 2.98 11.80 0.30
N PHE A 56 2.98 13.13 0.43
CA PHE A 56 2.53 13.88 1.59
C PHE A 56 1.39 14.84 1.20
N PRO A 57 0.29 14.87 1.96
CA PRO A 57 -0.74 15.88 1.78
C PRO A 57 -0.29 17.24 2.37
N LYS A 58 -0.36 18.33 1.59
CA LYS A 58 -0.27 19.72 2.12
C LYS A 58 -1.42 20.58 1.64
N ALA A 59 -1.81 21.58 2.44
CA ALA A 59 -2.83 22.59 2.13
C ALA A 59 -2.61 23.27 0.77
N GLU A 60 -1.35 23.62 0.46
CA GLU A 60 -0.98 24.41 -0.72
C GLU A 60 -0.73 23.56 -1.98
N GLY A 61 -0.81 22.23 -1.86
CA GLY A 61 -0.56 21.30 -2.96
C GLY A 61 0.11 20.00 -2.49
N PRO A 62 0.08 18.94 -3.31
CA PRO A 62 0.73 17.68 -2.97
C PRO A 62 2.26 17.83 -2.95
N SER A 63 2.91 17.13 -2.01
CA SER A 63 4.36 16.98 -2.02
C SER A 63 4.76 15.52 -2.11
N PHE A 64 5.91 15.29 -2.70
CA PHE A 64 6.41 13.95 -2.95
C PHE A 64 7.88 13.87 -2.60
N SER A 65 8.24 12.94 -1.72
CA SER A 65 9.64 12.59 -1.50
C SER A 65 10.04 11.45 -2.42
N CYS A 66 11.09 11.66 -3.21
CA CYS A 66 11.54 10.72 -4.24
C CYS A 66 12.86 10.06 -3.88
N LEU A 67 12.86 8.73 -3.72
CA LEU A 67 14.09 7.97 -3.48
C LEU A 67 15.09 8.07 -4.63
N SER A 68 14.62 8.11 -5.88
CA SER A 68 15.51 8.26 -7.04
C SER A 68 16.27 9.61 -7.04
N CYS A 69 15.78 10.60 -6.29
CA CYS A 69 16.45 11.88 -6.05
C CYS A 69 17.06 11.96 -4.64
N GLY A 70 17.37 10.83 -4.00
CA GLY A 70 18.00 10.80 -2.67
C GLY A 70 17.06 11.20 -1.53
N GLY A 71 15.74 11.12 -1.72
CA GLY A 71 14.74 11.53 -0.73
C GLY A 71 14.27 12.97 -0.90
N ALA A 72 14.71 13.69 -1.93
CA ALA A 72 14.35 15.08 -2.17
C ALA A 72 12.84 15.29 -2.32
N LEU A 73 12.35 16.43 -1.81
CA LEU A 73 10.98 16.88 -2.01
C LEU A 73 10.76 17.50 -3.39
N HIS A 74 9.67 17.07 -4.02
CA HIS A 74 9.12 17.65 -5.24
C HIS A 74 7.70 18.14 -4.93
N ASP A 75 7.45 19.42 -5.19
CA ASP A 75 6.10 19.97 -5.19
C ASP A 75 5.54 19.90 -6.61
N LEU A 76 4.35 19.31 -6.77
CA LEU A 76 3.65 19.31 -8.05
C LEU A 76 2.41 20.20 -7.95
N ALA A 77 2.20 21.03 -8.97
CA ALA A 77 1.06 21.94 -9.03
C ALA A 77 -0.29 21.22 -9.10
N LEU A 78 -0.32 19.96 -9.57
CA LEU A 78 -1.56 19.18 -9.73
C LEU A 78 -1.33 17.72 -9.33
N LEU A 79 -2.17 17.22 -8.40
CA LEU A 79 -2.42 15.78 -8.34
C LEU A 79 -3.14 15.37 -9.62
N PRO A 80 -2.85 14.19 -10.17
CA PRO A 80 -3.62 13.72 -11.30
C PRO A 80 -5.09 13.50 -10.90
N TYR A 81 -6.00 13.69 -11.86
CA TYR A 81 -7.46 13.68 -11.79
C TYR A 81 -8.14 13.28 -10.46
N GLY A 82 -8.72 14.26 -9.76
CA GLY A 82 -9.85 14.06 -8.85
C GLY A 82 -9.55 13.49 -7.47
N ILE A 83 -8.29 13.45 -7.04
CA ILE A 83 -7.90 12.99 -5.68
C ILE A 83 -7.41 14.11 -4.76
N THR A 84 -7.47 15.38 -5.19
CA THR A 84 -7.19 16.52 -4.30
C THR A 84 -8.18 16.54 -3.14
N GLY A 85 -7.67 16.51 -1.91
CA GLY A 85 -8.49 16.42 -0.70
C GLY A 85 -8.96 15.00 -0.34
N ALA A 86 -8.67 13.99 -1.17
CA ALA A 86 -9.08 12.61 -0.90
C ALA A 86 -8.16 11.93 0.14
N ARG A 87 -8.74 11.00 0.91
CA ARG A 87 -7.99 10.09 1.76
C ARG A 87 -7.44 8.93 0.93
N LEU A 88 -6.13 8.82 0.83
CA LEU A 88 -5.45 7.72 0.16
C LEU A 88 -5.40 6.50 1.09
N ILE A 89 -5.89 5.37 0.59
CA ILE A 89 -6.03 4.10 1.34
C ILE A 89 -4.91 3.14 0.97
N GLY A 90 -4.49 3.15 -0.30
CA GLY A 90 -3.43 2.27 -0.79
C GLY A 90 -3.29 2.40 -2.30
N SER A 91 -2.14 1.96 -2.81
CA SER A 91 -1.80 2.06 -4.22
C SER A 91 -1.43 0.71 -4.82
N ARG A 92 -1.45 0.66 -6.14
CA ARG A 92 -1.09 -0.50 -6.95
C ARG A 92 -0.25 -0.05 -8.15
N PRO A 93 0.58 -0.93 -8.73
CA PRO A 93 1.34 -0.64 -9.93
C PRO A 93 0.48 -0.04 -11.05
N SER A 94 1.14 0.69 -11.96
CA SER A 94 0.49 1.37 -13.09
C SER A 94 -0.45 2.49 -12.66
N SER A 95 -0.08 3.26 -11.63
CA SER A 95 -0.80 4.46 -11.19
C SER A 95 -2.24 4.20 -10.71
N TRP A 96 -2.53 3.07 -10.07
CA TRP A 96 -3.86 2.76 -9.51
C TRP A 96 -3.94 2.97 -8.00
N TRP A 97 -5.09 3.46 -7.52
CA TRP A 97 -5.26 4.02 -6.17
C TRP A 97 -6.60 3.72 -5.56
N PHE A 98 -6.61 3.18 -4.34
CA PHE A 98 -7.77 3.30 -3.47
C PHE A 98 -7.76 4.67 -2.80
N ALA A 99 -8.83 5.42 -2.99
CA ALA A 99 -9.04 6.72 -2.37
C ALA A 99 -10.47 6.83 -1.85
N ALA A 100 -10.70 7.75 -0.93
CA ALA A 100 -12.03 8.16 -0.49
C ALA A 100 -12.13 9.69 -0.58
N THR A 101 -13.10 10.20 -1.33
CA THR A 101 -13.31 11.65 -1.49
C THR A 101 -14.02 12.28 -0.28
N GLY A 102 -14.58 11.47 0.62
CA GLY A 102 -15.14 11.90 1.89
C GLY A 102 -14.74 10.97 3.04
N PHE A 103 -15.26 11.24 4.23
CA PHE A 103 -14.85 10.51 5.44
C PHE A 103 -15.32 9.05 5.45
N LEU A 104 -16.60 8.82 5.14
CA LEU A 104 -17.24 7.49 5.10
C LEU A 104 -17.82 7.15 3.72
N ASN A 105 -17.52 7.94 2.69
CA ASN A 105 -18.13 7.80 1.38
C ASN A 105 -17.19 8.21 0.24
N GLY A 106 -17.63 7.91 -0.98
CA GLY A 106 -16.87 8.19 -2.20
C GLY A 106 -15.62 7.34 -2.30
N HIS A 107 -15.67 6.08 -1.85
CA HIS A 107 -14.58 5.13 -2.05
C HIS A 107 -14.46 4.81 -3.55
N VAL A 108 -13.24 4.92 -4.07
CA VAL A 108 -12.96 4.75 -5.49
C VAL A 108 -11.61 4.08 -5.69
N LEU A 109 -11.54 3.23 -6.71
CA LEU A 109 -10.30 2.77 -7.31
C LEU A 109 -10.03 3.66 -8.54
N SER A 110 -9.08 4.59 -8.42
CA SER A 110 -8.77 5.62 -9.42
C SER A 110 -7.42 5.37 -10.07
N ASN A 111 -7.34 5.54 -11.39
CA ASN A 111 -6.08 5.57 -12.12
C ASN A 111 -5.65 7.02 -12.34
N THR A 112 -4.57 7.42 -11.71
CA THR A 112 -4.09 8.81 -11.76
C THR A 112 -3.52 9.17 -13.14
N ALA A 113 -2.94 8.23 -13.87
CA ALA A 113 -2.38 8.50 -15.20
C ALA A 113 -3.45 8.71 -16.29
N THR A 114 -4.58 8.03 -16.20
CA THR A 114 -5.63 8.02 -17.24
C THR A 114 -6.91 8.75 -16.82
N GLY A 115 -7.09 9.02 -15.53
CA GLY A 115 -8.34 9.55 -14.97
C GLY A 115 -9.48 8.53 -14.87
N GLN A 116 -9.22 7.25 -15.18
CA GLN A 116 -10.22 6.19 -15.05
C GLN A 116 -10.60 6.00 -13.57
N GLN A 117 -11.89 5.83 -13.29
CA GLN A 117 -12.39 5.60 -11.93
C GLN A 117 -13.35 4.42 -11.89
N ILE A 118 -13.21 3.60 -10.86
CA ILE A 118 -14.09 2.47 -10.57
C ILE A 118 -14.64 2.63 -9.16
N GLN A 119 -15.95 2.67 -9.03
CA GLN A 119 -16.61 2.82 -7.73
C GLN A 119 -16.33 1.61 -6.84
N VAL A 120 -16.01 1.88 -5.58
CA VAL A 120 -15.84 0.90 -4.50
C VAL A 120 -16.99 1.10 -3.50
N PRO A 121 -17.56 0.03 -2.91
CA PRO A 121 -18.67 0.18 -1.98
C PRO A 121 -18.36 1.08 -0.79
N ASP A 122 -19.27 2.01 -0.52
CA ASP A 122 -19.28 2.81 0.72
C ASP A 122 -19.96 2.06 1.88
N SER A 123 -20.64 0.95 1.58
CA SER A 123 -21.46 0.22 2.54
C SER A 123 -21.31 -1.28 2.40
N MET A 124 -21.49 -2.00 3.50
CA MET A 124 -21.48 -3.46 3.54
C MET A 124 -22.75 -4.02 4.17
N ARG A 125 -23.22 -5.17 3.69
CA ARG A 125 -24.26 -5.97 4.37
C ARG A 125 -23.64 -6.74 5.53
N PHE A 126 -24.23 -6.61 6.71
CA PHE A 126 -23.73 -7.14 7.97
C PHE A 126 -24.81 -7.88 8.78
N GLY A 127 -24.41 -9.03 9.35
CA GLY A 127 -25.19 -9.79 10.33
C GLY A 127 -26.38 -10.56 9.76
N ARG A 128 -27.09 -11.29 10.64
CA ARG A 128 -28.21 -12.19 10.28
C ARG A 128 -29.47 -11.49 9.74
N GLY A 129 -29.55 -10.17 9.84
CA GLY A 129 -30.69 -9.38 9.38
C GLY A 129 -30.42 -8.54 8.13
N ASP A 130 -29.32 -8.81 7.41
CA ASP A 130 -28.90 -8.04 6.23
C ASP A 130 -28.86 -6.53 6.45
N LYS A 131 -28.45 -6.08 7.65
CA LYS A 131 -28.32 -4.66 7.95
C LYS A 131 -27.22 -4.07 7.06
N ILE A 132 -27.52 -2.95 6.40
CA ILE A 132 -26.51 -2.21 5.63
C ILE A 132 -25.88 -1.19 6.56
N ILE A 133 -24.56 -1.20 6.65
CA ILE A 133 -23.77 -0.23 7.42
C ILE A 133 -22.81 0.49 6.48
N VAL A 134 -22.62 1.79 6.70
CA VAL A 134 -21.58 2.57 6.04
C VAL A 134 -20.25 2.24 6.70
N VAL A 135 -19.17 2.17 5.92
CA VAL A 135 -17.85 1.77 6.41
C VAL A 135 -16.75 2.72 5.99
N GLN A 136 -15.71 2.80 6.82
CA GLN A 136 -14.45 3.41 6.45
C GLN A 136 -13.48 2.31 6.02
N ILE A 137 -12.99 2.35 4.79
CA ILE A 137 -11.96 1.41 4.33
C ILE A 137 -10.60 1.86 4.84
N LEU A 138 -9.88 0.99 5.56
CA LEU A 138 -8.56 1.29 6.10
C LEU A 138 -7.42 0.78 5.22
N ALA A 139 -7.60 -0.39 4.61
CA ALA A 139 -6.70 -0.97 3.61
C ALA A 139 -7.52 -1.79 2.62
N ALA A 140 -7.06 -1.88 1.37
CA ALA A 140 -7.75 -2.64 0.34
C ALA A 140 -6.77 -3.29 -0.64
N ASN A 141 -7.17 -4.43 -1.18
CA ASN A 141 -6.48 -5.12 -2.26
C ASN A 141 -7.50 -5.67 -3.26
N VAL A 142 -7.08 -5.92 -4.50
CA VAL A 142 -7.92 -6.44 -5.58
C VAL A 142 -7.28 -7.62 -6.27
N SER A 143 -8.12 -8.55 -6.73
CA SER A 143 -7.67 -9.76 -7.40
C SER A 143 -6.89 -9.47 -8.68
N ALA A 144 -7.37 -8.48 -9.44
CA ALA A 144 -6.74 -7.95 -10.62
C ALA A 144 -7.14 -6.48 -10.83
N ILE A 145 -6.30 -5.77 -11.59
CA ILE A 145 -6.66 -4.45 -12.13
C ILE A 145 -7.36 -4.67 -13.46
N PRO A 146 -8.58 -4.14 -13.66
CA PRO A 146 -9.32 -4.32 -14.91
C PRO A 146 -8.57 -3.76 -16.12
N ASN A 147 -8.65 -4.48 -17.23
CA ASN A 147 -8.12 -4.07 -18.53
C ASN A 147 -8.92 -4.76 -19.66
N ASP A 148 -8.52 -4.56 -20.92
CA ASP A 148 -9.22 -5.13 -22.08
C ASP A 148 -9.29 -6.67 -22.07
N GLN A 149 -8.34 -7.35 -21.43
CA GLN A 149 -8.29 -8.81 -21.31
C GLN A 149 -9.02 -9.32 -20.07
N VAL A 150 -9.05 -8.54 -18.99
CA VAL A 150 -9.69 -8.89 -17.72
C VAL A 150 -10.77 -7.86 -17.40
N PRO A 151 -12.03 -8.12 -17.80
CA PRO A 151 -13.14 -7.24 -17.49
C PRO A 151 -13.26 -7.01 -15.98
N ALA A 152 -13.65 -5.81 -15.58
CA ALA A 152 -13.85 -5.50 -14.17
C ALA A 152 -14.89 -6.41 -13.50
N ALA A 153 -15.83 -6.95 -14.28
CA ALA A 153 -16.80 -7.93 -13.85
C ALA A 153 -16.16 -9.25 -13.34
N LEU A 154 -14.90 -9.54 -13.63
CA LEU A 154 -14.18 -10.72 -13.13
C LEU A 154 -13.21 -10.38 -11.98
N CYS A 155 -13.20 -9.12 -11.56
CA CYS A 155 -12.31 -8.63 -10.52
C CYS A 155 -13.06 -8.51 -9.18
N TYR A 156 -12.36 -8.87 -8.11
CA TYR A 156 -12.86 -8.81 -6.75
C TYR A 156 -11.99 -7.86 -5.93
N GLY A 157 -12.58 -7.23 -4.93
CA GLY A 157 -11.88 -6.48 -3.92
C GLY A 157 -12.09 -7.08 -2.54
N ALA A 158 -11.09 -6.90 -1.70
CA ALA A 158 -11.11 -7.21 -0.29
C ALA A 158 -10.53 -6.02 0.50
N ALA A 159 -11.11 -5.72 1.65
CA ALA A 159 -10.73 -4.58 2.46
C ALA A 159 -10.76 -4.89 3.95
N LEU A 160 -9.86 -4.22 4.68
CA LEU A 160 -10.01 -3.99 6.11
C LEU A 160 -10.87 -2.75 6.31
N VAL A 161 -11.90 -2.84 7.12
CA VAL A 161 -12.83 -1.74 7.39
C VAL A 161 -12.93 -1.44 8.88
N LYS A 162 -13.14 -0.16 9.23
CA LYS A 162 -13.34 0.24 10.62
C LYS A 162 -14.78 -0.05 11.08
N ARG A 163 -14.95 -0.79 12.18
CA ARG A 163 -16.27 -1.11 12.77
C ARG A 163 -16.26 -1.03 14.29
N GLY A 164 -16.42 0.18 14.84
CA GLY A 164 -16.27 0.40 16.27
C GLY A 164 -14.84 0.10 16.72
N ALA A 165 -14.68 -0.53 17.89
CA ALA A 165 -13.37 -0.78 18.51
C ALA A 165 -12.51 -1.85 17.80
N PHE A 166 -13.06 -2.59 16.84
CA PHE A 166 -12.33 -3.64 16.11
C PHE A 166 -12.51 -3.47 14.60
N PRO A 167 -11.52 -3.84 13.78
CA PRO A 167 -11.71 -3.90 12.35
C PRO A 167 -12.72 -5.01 11.97
N ASP A 168 -13.21 -4.94 10.75
CA ASP A 168 -13.91 -6.02 10.07
C ASP A 168 -13.32 -6.18 8.66
N VAL A 169 -13.81 -7.17 7.93
CA VAL A 169 -13.41 -7.40 6.54
C VAL A 169 -14.61 -7.25 5.60
N MET A 170 -14.37 -6.61 4.46
CA MET A 170 -15.37 -6.41 3.42
C MET A 170 -14.86 -7.00 2.11
N PHE A 171 -15.74 -7.69 1.40
CA PHE A 171 -15.50 -8.21 0.05
C PHE A 171 -16.51 -7.63 -0.93
N TRP A 172 -16.11 -7.46 -2.19
CA TRP A 172 -17.01 -7.02 -3.24
C TRP A 172 -16.52 -7.45 -4.61
N ARG A 173 -17.43 -7.49 -5.57
CA ARG A 173 -17.10 -7.48 -6.99
C ARG A 173 -16.94 -6.05 -7.46
N LEU A 174 -15.96 -5.76 -8.32
CA LEU A 174 -15.84 -4.41 -8.89
C LEU A 174 -17.15 -4.03 -9.60
N HIS A 175 -17.60 -2.78 -9.42
CA HIS A 175 -18.92 -2.22 -9.84
C HIS A 175 -20.12 -2.58 -8.96
N GLN A 176 -19.97 -3.47 -7.99
CA GLN A 176 -21.01 -3.69 -6.97
C GLN A 176 -21.06 -2.49 -6.02
N GLN A 177 -22.27 -2.06 -5.65
CA GLN A 177 -22.48 -0.87 -4.80
C GLN A 177 -22.45 -1.18 -3.30
N ILE A 178 -22.68 -2.45 -2.94
CA ILE A 178 -22.77 -2.88 -1.54
C ILE A 178 -21.87 -4.10 -1.35
N GLY A 179 -20.87 -3.97 -0.47
CA GLY A 179 -19.98 -5.06 -0.10
C GLY A 179 -20.64 -6.11 0.78
N LEU A 180 -19.95 -7.22 0.96
CA LEU A 180 -20.34 -8.35 1.77
C LEU A 180 -19.40 -8.46 2.98
N SER A 181 -19.96 -8.63 4.18
CA SER A 181 -19.18 -9.03 5.35
C SER A 181 -18.75 -10.49 5.25
N SER A 182 -17.75 -10.87 6.05
CA SER A 182 -17.60 -12.28 6.41
C SER A 182 -18.86 -12.71 7.19
N ARG A 183 -19.72 -13.55 6.59
CA ARG A 183 -21.06 -13.87 7.15
C ARG A 183 -21.05 -15.09 8.08
N SER A 184 -19.98 -15.89 8.12
CA SER A 184 -19.94 -17.11 8.95
C SER A 184 -19.43 -16.85 10.37
N VAL A 185 -20.00 -17.60 11.32
CA VAL A 185 -19.57 -17.66 12.73
C VAL A 185 -18.13 -18.19 12.85
N ALA A 186 -17.61 -18.84 11.80
CA ALA A 186 -16.22 -19.27 11.67
C ALA A 186 -15.21 -18.11 11.48
N PHE A 187 -15.66 -16.86 11.29
CA PHE A 187 -14.82 -15.70 10.94
C PHE A 187 -14.50 -14.74 12.11
N ASP A 188 -14.38 -15.21 13.36
CA ASP A 188 -14.01 -14.33 14.49
C ASP A 188 -12.61 -13.67 14.30
N TRP A 189 -11.79 -14.19 13.39
CA TRP A 189 -10.50 -13.63 13.01
C TRP A 189 -10.59 -12.25 12.33
N ALA A 190 -11.71 -11.88 11.71
CA ALA A 190 -11.86 -10.61 11.01
C ALA A 190 -11.60 -9.41 11.93
N ARG A 191 -11.96 -9.55 13.21
CA ARG A 191 -11.71 -8.57 14.28
C ARG A 191 -10.23 -8.38 14.62
N ARG A 192 -9.40 -9.32 14.19
CA ARG A 192 -7.96 -9.34 14.39
C ARG A 192 -7.21 -9.14 13.07
N ALA A 193 -7.89 -8.85 11.96
CA ALA A 193 -7.22 -8.65 10.69
C ALA A 193 -6.27 -7.44 10.77
N ALA A 194 -5.02 -7.67 10.38
CA ALA A 194 -3.93 -6.72 10.44
C ALA A 194 -3.46 -6.29 9.04
N ASP A 195 -3.51 -7.21 8.07
CA ASP A 195 -3.19 -6.91 6.67
C ASP A 195 -3.94 -7.84 5.68
N VAL A 196 -3.99 -7.47 4.40
CA VAL A 196 -4.59 -8.23 3.30
C VAL A 196 -3.75 -8.14 2.03
N ILE A 197 -3.59 -9.26 1.33
CA ILE A 197 -2.96 -9.31 0.00
C ILE A 197 -3.67 -10.32 -0.89
N HIS A 198 -3.75 -10.04 -2.19
CA HIS A 198 -4.14 -11.05 -3.18
C HIS A 198 -2.89 -11.64 -3.85
N HIS A 199 -2.74 -12.96 -3.79
CA HIS A 199 -1.61 -13.67 -4.39
C HIS A 199 -2.04 -15.09 -4.77
N ASN A 200 -1.64 -15.58 -5.95
CA ASN A 200 -1.99 -16.92 -6.44
C ASN A 200 -3.49 -17.24 -6.38
N GLY A 201 -4.32 -16.29 -6.84
CA GLY A 201 -5.78 -16.47 -6.98
C GLY A 201 -6.58 -16.42 -5.66
N VAL A 202 -5.94 -16.13 -4.54
CA VAL A 202 -6.58 -16.17 -3.21
C VAL A 202 -6.23 -14.93 -2.41
N PHE A 203 -7.22 -14.37 -1.72
CA PHE A 203 -6.98 -13.32 -0.71
C PHE A 203 -6.42 -13.96 0.57
N LYS A 204 -5.31 -13.41 1.05
CA LYS A 204 -4.65 -13.85 2.27
C LYS A 204 -4.72 -12.71 3.28
N PHE A 205 -5.36 -12.98 4.41
CA PHE A 205 -5.43 -12.05 5.53
C PHE A 205 -4.45 -12.48 6.60
N LEU A 206 -3.66 -11.53 7.08
CA LEU A 206 -2.82 -11.71 8.25
C LEU A 206 -3.56 -11.18 9.47
N THR A 207 -3.58 -11.94 10.56
CA THR A 207 -4.15 -11.48 11.82
C THR A 207 -3.10 -10.89 12.76
N GLN A 208 -3.54 -10.20 13.82
CA GLN A 208 -2.67 -9.67 14.88
C GLN A 208 -1.92 -10.77 15.65
N ASP A 209 -2.46 -11.99 15.69
CA ASP A 209 -1.83 -13.23 16.17
C ASP A 209 -1.08 -13.98 15.06
N GLU A 210 -0.84 -13.35 13.91
CA GLU A 210 0.03 -13.85 12.83
C GLU A 210 -0.45 -15.12 12.15
N ARG A 211 -1.73 -15.41 12.30
CA ARG A 211 -2.41 -16.46 11.55
C ARG A 211 -2.69 -15.95 10.15
N LEU A 212 -2.62 -16.87 9.19
CA LEU A 212 -3.08 -16.62 7.83
C LEU A 212 -4.47 -17.19 7.64
N VAL A 213 -5.32 -16.39 7.01
CA VAL A 213 -6.62 -16.85 6.54
C VAL A 213 -6.69 -16.69 5.02
N PHE A 214 -7.02 -17.79 4.35
CA PHE A 214 -7.15 -17.86 2.92
C PHE A 214 -8.64 -17.74 2.57
N VAL A 215 -8.98 -16.80 1.71
CA VAL A 215 -10.34 -16.55 1.26
C VAL A 215 -10.36 -16.56 -0.26
N VAL A 216 -11.09 -17.53 -0.81
CA VAL A 216 -11.30 -17.72 -2.24
C VAL A 216 -12.66 -17.10 -2.60
N PRO A 217 -12.67 -16.05 -3.42
CA PRO A 217 -13.91 -15.53 -3.99
C PRO A 217 -14.35 -16.39 -5.17
N GLU A 218 -15.59 -16.87 -5.15
CA GLU A 218 -16.20 -17.65 -6.22
C GLU A 218 -17.48 -16.98 -6.70
N ILE A 219 -17.82 -17.13 -7.98
CA ILE A 219 -19.13 -16.67 -8.51
C ILE A 219 -19.98 -17.91 -8.73
N THR A 220 -21.06 -18.02 -7.97
CA THR A 220 -22.06 -19.08 -8.11
C THR A 220 -23.38 -18.42 -8.45
N ASP A 221 -23.99 -18.82 -9.57
CA ASP A 221 -25.28 -18.28 -10.05
C ASP A 221 -25.35 -16.74 -10.18
N GLY A 222 -24.20 -16.10 -10.40
CA GLY A 222 -24.08 -14.64 -10.54
C GLY A 222 -23.87 -13.89 -9.23
N ASP A 223 -23.94 -14.57 -8.10
CA ASP A 223 -23.65 -14.04 -6.78
C ASP A 223 -22.21 -14.32 -6.35
N LEU A 224 -21.63 -13.38 -5.59
CA LEU A 224 -20.31 -13.56 -5.00
C LEU A 224 -20.43 -14.44 -3.76
N GLU A 225 -19.91 -15.66 -3.87
CA GLU A 225 -19.72 -16.59 -2.76
C GLU A 225 -18.28 -16.52 -2.25
N LEU A 226 -18.10 -16.72 -0.95
CA LEU A 226 -16.80 -16.66 -0.30
C LEU A 226 -16.54 -18.01 0.36
N HIS A 227 -15.57 -18.75 -0.17
CA HIS A 227 -15.04 -19.93 0.49
C HIS A 227 -13.82 -19.52 1.33
N ALA A 228 -13.80 -19.90 2.60
CA ALA A 228 -12.62 -19.66 3.43
C ALA A 228 -12.09 -20.96 3.96
N ASP A 229 -10.92 -21.33 3.46
CA ASP A 229 -10.10 -22.39 4.01
C ASP A 229 -9.28 -21.80 5.15
N VAL A 230 -9.75 -22.01 6.38
CA VAL A 230 -9.02 -21.59 7.58
C VAL A 230 -7.96 -22.65 7.89
N TRP A 231 -6.76 -22.49 7.31
CA TRP A 231 -5.61 -23.32 7.67
C TRP A 231 -4.32 -22.49 7.76
N ALA A 232 -4.05 -21.95 8.96
CA ALA A 232 -2.96 -22.41 9.83
C ALA A 232 -2.82 -21.46 11.03
N PRO A 233 -2.84 -21.97 12.27
CA PRO A 233 -2.08 -21.29 13.30
C PRO A 233 -0.62 -21.35 12.84
N ALA A 234 -0.01 -20.22 12.54
CA ALA A 234 1.44 -20.19 12.52
C ALA A 234 1.88 -20.43 13.97
N VAL A 235 2.11 -21.71 14.31
CA VAL A 235 2.57 -22.12 15.63
C VAL A 235 4.03 -21.73 15.75
N ASP A 236 4.35 -21.16 16.92
CA ASP A 236 5.67 -20.82 17.45
C ASP A 236 6.62 -20.19 16.43
N VAL A 237 6.66 -18.86 16.40
CA VAL A 237 7.90 -18.17 16.07
C VAL A 237 8.88 -18.43 17.22
N PRO A 238 9.92 -19.28 17.06
CA PRO A 238 10.85 -19.54 18.14
C PRO A 238 11.63 -18.25 18.45
N GLY A 239 11.81 -17.92 19.73
CA GLY A 239 12.75 -16.87 20.13
C GLY A 239 12.22 -15.44 20.07
N VAL A 240 10.97 -15.20 20.49
CA VAL A 240 10.62 -13.88 21.02
C VAL A 240 11.39 -13.72 22.33
N GLU A 241 12.63 -13.24 22.25
CA GLU A 241 13.25 -12.60 23.39
C GLU A 241 12.26 -11.57 23.93
N PRO A 242 12.08 -11.48 25.26
CA PRO A 242 11.27 -10.42 25.83
C PRO A 242 11.75 -9.10 25.24
N LEU A 243 10.90 -8.46 24.45
CA LEU A 243 11.17 -7.10 24.03
C LEU A 243 11.33 -6.26 25.29
N GLU A 244 12.21 -5.26 25.24
CA GLU A 244 12.27 -4.28 26.31
C GLU A 244 10.85 -3.75 26.59
N GLU A 245 10.54 -3.41 27.84
CA GLU A 245 9.20 -3.04 28.30
C GLU A 245 8.55 -1.93 27.44
N HIS A 246 9.37 -1.15 26.73
CA HIS A 246 8.94 -0.03 25.90
C HIS A 246 8.87 -0.35 24.39
N ILE A 247 9.23 -1.55 23.94
CA ILE A 247 9.21 -1.93 22.52
C ILE A 247 8.04 -2.88 22.27
N GLY A 248 7.07 -2.41 21.46
CA GLY A 248 5.88 -3.18 21.10
C GLY A 248 5.84 -3.56 19.62
N ILE A 249 5.18 -4.69 19.31
CA ILE A 249 4.79 -5.01 17.92
C ILE A 249 3.52 -4.21 17.60
N ASP A 250 3.67 -3.23 16.72
CA ASP A 250 2.62 -2.25 16.46
C ASP A 250 1.96 -2.44 15.08
N ALA A 251 2.68 -3.01 14.11
CA ALA A 251 2.11 -3.35 12.81
C ALA A 251 2.70 -4.63 12.23
N ARG A 252 1.92 -5.22 11.33
CA ARG A 252 2.28 -6.39 10.55
C ARG A 252 1.89 -6.16 9.10
N TYR A 253 2.75 -6.60 8.18
CA TYR A 253 2.55 -6.41 6.75
C TYR A 253 2.78 -7.72 6.01
N LEU A 254 2.05 -7.92 4.91
CA LEU A 254 2.27 -8.98 3.93
C LEU A 254 2.86 -8.39 2.66
N VAL A 255 3.88 -9.04 2.12
CA VAL A 255 4.46 -8.70 0.81
C VAL A 255 4.83 -9.96 0.07
N VAL A 256 4.67 -9.96 -1.25
CA VAL A 256 5.19 -11.04 -2.10
C VAL A 256 6.52 -10.60 -2.69
N SER A 257 7.55 -11.43 -2.54
CA SER A 257 8.88 -11.22 -3.12
C SER A 257 9.38 -12.56 -3.64
N ARG A 258 9.88 -12.59 -4.89
CA ARG A 258 10.40 -13.81 -5.53
C ARG A 258 9.41 -14.99 -5.54
N GLY A 259 8.11 -14.69 -5.63
CA GLY A 259 7.03 -15.69 -5.56
C GLY A 259 6.73 -16.23 -4.17
N GLU A 260 7.50 -15.83 -3.15
CA GLU A 260 7.32 -16.22 -1.76
C GLU A 260 6.49 -15.17 -1.01
N LEU A 261 5.66 -15.62 -0.07
CA LEU A 261 4.92 -14.73 0.82
C LEU A 261 5.78 -14.42 2.05
N LEU A 262 6.01 -13.14 2.31
CA LEU A 262 6.73 -12.64 3.47
C LEU A 262 5.78 -11.90 4.42
N MET A 263 6.05 -12.01 5.71
CA MET A 263 5.44 -11.22 6.78
C MET A 263 6.49 -10.32 7.39
N LEU A 264 6.17 -9.04 7.59
CA LEU A 264 7.04 -8.10 8.30
C LEU A 264 6.38 -7.71 9.62
N ARG A 265 7.12 -7.83 10.72
CA ARG A 265 6.77 -7.25 12.02
C ARG A 265 7.46 -5.90 12.17
N ARG A 266 6.71 -4.86 12.50
CA ARG A 266 7.24 -3.53 12.83
C ARG A 266 7.22 -3.31 14.32
N TYR A 267 8.38 -2.98 14.87
CA TYR A 267 8.57 -2.67 16.28
C TYR A 267 8.73 -1.17 16.46
N ARG A 268 8.01 -0.59 17.44
CA ARG A 268 8.16 0.83 17.80
C ARG A 268 8.54 0.99 19.27
N VAL A 269 9.38 1.99 19.54
CA VAL A 269 9.73 2.42 20.91
C VAL A 269 8.66 3.38 21.40
N MET A 270 8.08 3.06 22.56
CA MET A 270 7.03 3.82 23.24
C MET A 270 5.82 4.19 22.34
N LYS A 271 5.65 3.51 21.20
CA LYS A 271 4.67 3.81 20.13
C LYS A 271 4.89 5.09 19.31
N TRP A 272 6.10 5.67 19.33
CA TRP A 272 6.38 6.93 18.61
C TRP A 272 7.20 6.72 17.35
N TRP A 273 8.24 5.87 17.42
CA TRP A 273 9.23 5.75 16.36
C TRP A 273 9.48 4.29 16.04
N THR A 274 9.61 3.99 14.76
CA THR A 274 10.06 2.68 14.30
C THR A 274 11.46 2.43 14.76
N GLU A 275 11.66 1.28 15.38
CA GLU A 275 12.93 0.83 15.92
C GLU A 275 13.53 -0.25 15.01
N SER A 276 12.72 -1.23 14.63
CA SER A 276 13.20 -2.30 13.76
C SER A 276 12.09 -3.02 13.03
N PHE A 277 12.50 -3.79 12.04
CA PHE A 277 11.67 -4.80 11.41
C PHE A 277 12.26 -6.18 11.62
N ARG A 278 11.39 -7.19 11.64
CA ARG A 278 11.76 -8.58 11.42
C ARG A 278 10.96 -9.12 10.25
N VAL A 279 11.61 -9.85 9.35
CA VAL A 279 11.00 -10.37 8.13
C VAL A 279 10.96 -11.88 8.22
N TYR A 280 9.81 -12.45 7.95
CA TYR A 280 9.57 -13.89 8.00
C TYR A 280 9.07 -14.37 6.66
N ARG A 281 9.56 -15.51 6.22
CA ARG A 281 9.07 -16.20 5.04
C ARG A 281 8.08 -17.28 5.45
N LEU A 282 6.99 -17.39 4.69
CA LEU A 282 6.03 -18.47 4.86
C LEU A 282 6.64 -19.78 4.33
N GLU A 283 6.72 -20.80 5.18
CA GLU A 283 7.03 -22.16 4.78
C GLU A 283 5.81 -23.06 4.93
N ARG A 284 5.61 -23.93 3.93
CA ARG A 284 4.61 -24.99 3.96
C ARG A 284 5.28 -26.27 4.46
N LEU A 285 4.81 -26.78 5.58
CA LEU A 285 5.21 -28.04 6.17
C LEU A 285 4.23 -29.13 5.71
N HIS A 286 4.72 -30.01 4.84
CA HIS A 286 3.98 -31.19 4.41
C HIS A 286 4.05 -32.27 5.51
N LEU A 287 3.13 -32.21 6.47
CA LEU A 287 3.09 -33.13 7.61
C LEU A 287 2.32 -34.43 7.34
N GLY A 288 1.72 -34.56 6.16
CA GLY A 288 0.86 -35.68 5.81
C GLY A 288 0.82 -36.00 4.31
N GLN A 289 -0.13 -36.86 3.92
CA GLN A 289 -0.30 -37.31 2.52
C GLN A 289 -1.36 -36.50 1.76
N SER A 290 -2.18 -35.70 2.47
CA SER A 290 -3.22 -34.83 1.90
C SER A 290 -2.85 -33.34 2.00
N PRO A 291 -3.22 -32.48 1.02
CA PRO A 291 -3.10 -31.03 1.14
C PRO A 291 -3.81 -30.42 2.36
N GLU A 292 -4.80 -31.11 2.93
CA GLU A 292 -5.53 -30.70 4.15
C GLU A 292 -4.70 -30.91 5.42
N GLU A 293 -3.62 -31.69 5.37
CA GLU A 293 -2.72 -31.95 6.50
C GLU A 293 -1.51 -30.99 6.51
N ASP A 294 -1.45 -30.08 5.54
CA ASP A 294 -0.36 -29.12 5.44
C ASP A 294 -0.45 -28.05 6.53
N HIS A 295 0.68 -27.79 7.15
CA HIS A 295 0.83 -26.75 8.15
C HIS A 295 1.66 -25.61 7.57
N TYR A 296 1.46 -24.40 8.08
CA TYR A 296 2.26 -23.25 7.68
C TYR A 296 3.01 -22.70 8.89
N THR A 297 4.27 -22.32 8.68
CA THR A 297 5.09 -21.67 9.70
C THR A 297 5.82 -20.46 9.13
N TRP A 298 6.24 -19.57 10.02
CA TRP A 298 7.00 -18.37 9.69
C TRP A 298 8.46 -18.57 10.06
N VAL A 299 9.34 -18.54 9.07
CA VAL A 299 10.78 -18.65 9.25
C VAL A 299 11.42 -17.28 9.12
N GLU A 300 12.06 -16.81 10.19
CA GLU A 300 12.75 -15.51 10.19
C GLU A 300 13.89 -15.51 9.16
N LEU A 301 13.94 -14.47 8.34
CA LEU A 301 15.04 -14.24 7.42
C LEU A 301 16.19 -13.55 8.17
N THR A 302 17.40 -14.06 7.96
CA THR A 302 18.63 -13.48 8.52
C THR A 302 19.20 -12.35 7.67
N GLU A 303 18.68 -12.14 6.46
CA GLU A 303 19.06 -11.05 5.55
C GLU A 303 17.94 -10.80 4.53
N LEU A 304 17.92 -9.62 3.92
CA LEU A 304 16.96 -9.30 2.86
C LEU A 304 17.41 -9.83 1.50
N GLY A 305 18.72 -10.05 1.30
CA GLY A 305 19.31 -10.73 0.14
C GLY A 305 19.16 -9.96 -1.16
N GLY A 306 19.20 -8.63 -1.14
CA GLY A 306 19.03 -7.71 -2.27
C GLY A 306 17.59 -7.21 -2.47
N ARG A 307 16.68 -7.45 -1.51
CA ARG A 307 15.28 -7.03 -1.60
C ARG A 307 15.08 -5.58 -1.14
N ILE A 308 14.27 -4.85 -1.89
CA ILE A 308 13.73 -3.53 -1.53
C ILE A 308 12.25 -3.74 -1.23
N LEU A 309 11.84 -3.58 0.03
CA LEU A 309 10.48 -3.88 0.48
C LEU A 309 9.76 -2.59 0.90
N PHE A 310 8.78 -2.15 0.12
CA PHE A 310 7.91 -1.04 0.51
C PHE A 310 6.71 -1.59 1.25
N VAL A 311 6.52 -1.18 2.50
CA VAL A 311 5.44 -1.69 3.34
C VAL A 311 4.35 -0.67 3.59
N ALA A 312 3.12 -1.13 3.45
CA ALA A 312 1.90 -0.49 3.89
C ALA A 312 0.76 -1.52 3.83
N ARG A 313 -0.19 -1.44 4.76
CA ARG A 313 -1.30 -2.40 4.80
C ARG A 313 -2.10 -2.36 3.48
N GLY A 314 -2.40 -3.51 2.90
CA GLY A 314 -3.12 -3.70 1.65
C GLY A 314 -2.29 -3.44 0.39
N CYS A 315 -1.12 -2.82 0.49
CA CYS A 315 -0.42 -2.25 -0.67
C CYS A 315 1.10 -2.41 -0.66
N SER A 316 1.66 -3.28 0.20
CA SER A 316 3.09 -3.58 0.17
C SER A 316 3.54 -4.15 -1.19
N ILE A 317 4.76 -3.81 -1.59
CA ILE A 317 5.38 -4.28 -2.84
C ILE A 317 6.87 -4.51 -2.64
N ALA A 318 7.44 -5.44 -3.41
CA ALA A 318 8.86 -5.76 -3.39
C ALA A 318 9.51 -5.52 -4.75
N PHE A 319 10.78 -5.13 -4.70
CA PHE A 319 11.67 -4.99 -5.85
C PHE A 319 13.03 -5.63 -5.54
N GLU A 320 13.83 -5.83 -6.58
CA GLU A 320 15.21 -6.31 -6.46
C GLU A 320 16.19 -5.17 -6.73
N VAL A 321 17.20 -4.99 -5.87
CA VAL A 321 18.25 -3.96 -6.04
C VAL A 321 18.90 -4.03 -7.42
N GLN A 322 19.13 -5.24 -7.94
CA GLN A 322 19.75 -5.46 -9.24
C GLN A 322 18.95 -4.87 -10.42
N ASP A 323 17.63 -4.73 -10.27
CA ASP A 323 16.76 -4.16 -11.30
C ASP A 323 16.93 -2.63 -11.41
N PHE A 324 17.60 -2.02 -10.43
CA PHE A 324 17.81 -0.59 -10.28
C PHE A 324 19.29 -0.24 -10.11
N ALA A 325 20.20 -1.02 -10.71
CA ALA A 325 21.65 -0.82 -10.59
C ALA A 325 22.12 0.59 -11.02
N GLU A 326 21.37 1.25 -11.90
CA GLU A 326 21.58 2.62 -12.34
C GLU A 326 21.15 3.70 -11.31
N TYR A 327 20.48 3.32 -10.23
CA TYR A 327 19.97 4.22 -9.19
C TYR A 327 20.68 3.98 -7.85
N PRO A 328 21.68 4.80 -7.47
CA PRO A 328 22.46 4.59 -6.24
C PRO A 328 21.64 4.57 -4.94
N ALA A 329 20.47 5.22 -4.93
CA ALA A 329 19.56 5.24 -3.78
C ALA A 329 18.64 4.00 -3.69
N ALA A 330 18.62 3.16 -4.72
CA ALA A 330 17.89 1.89 -4.73
C ALA A 330 18.69 0.83 -3.98
N VAL A 331 18.67 0.92 -2.66
CA VAL A 331 19.43 0.06 -1.77
C VAL A 331 18.53 -0.92 -1.05
N GLU A 332 19.11 -2.03 -0.61
CA GLU A 332 18.42 -3.03 0.19
C GLU A 332 17.82 -2.39 1.46
N GLY A 333 16.59 -2.80 1.81
CA GLY A 333 15.93 -2.31 3.02
C GLY A 333 14.41 -2.47 3.03
N VAL A 334 13.84 -2.24 4.20
CA VAL A 334 12.39 -2.09 4.40
C VAL A 334 12.07 -0.61 4.45
N TYR A 335 11.34 -0.12 3.46
CA TYR A 335 10.89 1.26 3.34
C TYR A 335 9.47 1.37 3.89
N PHE A 336 9.28 2.25 4.84
CA PHE A 336 8.04 2.37 5.59
C PHE A 336 7.57 3.82 5.71
N LYS A 337 6.26 3.97 5.90
CA LYS A 337 5.59 5.25 6.15
C LYS A 337 4.94 5.24 7.53
N GLY A 338 4.60 6.41 8.07
CA GLY A 338 3.78 6.51 9.27
C GLY A 338 2.34 6.07 8.97
N ASP A 339 2.00 4.80 9.25
CA ASP A 339 0.69 4.22 8.96
C ASP A 339 0.06 3.43 10.10
N VAL A 340 0.79 3.26 11.21
CA VAL A 340 0.37 2.40 12.31
C VAL A 340 -0.93 2.91 12.92
N ASP A 341 -0.97 4.21 13.21
CA ASP A 341 -2.01 4.81 14.04
C ASP A 341 -3.30 5.11 13.27
N GLU A 342 -3.26 5.09 11.93
CA GLU A 342 -4.45 5.16 11.05
C GLU A 342 -5.50 4.09 11.37
N PHE A 343 -5.07 2.98 11.97
CA PHE A 343 -5.89 1.82 12.32
C PHE A 343 -6.39 1.85 13.77
N THR A 344 -6.14 2.94 14.50
CA THR A 344 -6.58 3.11 15.88
C THR A 344 -7.83 4.00 15.98
N ASP A 345 -8.55 3.90 17.10
CA ASP A 345 -9.70 4.77 17.37
C ASP A 345 -9.30 6.24 17.53
N GLY A 346 -8.04 6.49 17.93
CA GLY A 346 -7.49 7.81 18.18
C GLY A 346 -7.28 8.67 16.94
N TRP A 347 -7.04 8.09 15.75
CA TRP A 347 -6.66 8.84 14.55
C TRP A 347 -7.60 10.01 14.24
N CYS A 348 -8.91 9.78 14.30
CA CYS A 348 -9.90 10.81 14.01
C CYS A 348 -10.02 11.87 15.12
N ALA A 349 -9.66 11.51 16.36
CA ALA A 349 -9.71 12.38 17.53
C ALA A 349 -8.38 13.11 17.81
N MET A 350 -7.32 12.76 17.08
CA MET A 350 -5.99 13.34 17.27
C MET A 350 -5.91 14.76 16.73
N GLU A 351 -5.34 15.65 17.55
CA GLU A 351 -5.00 17.02 17.18
C GLU A 351 -3.88 17.06 16.12
N THR A 352 -3.83 18.17 15.37
CA THR A 352 -2.87 18.43 14.29
C THR A 352 -1.42 18.09 14.63
N LEU A 353 -0.95 18.49 15.81
CA LEU A 353 0.44 18.26 16.24
C LEU A 353 0.75 16.75 16.44
N GLY A 354 -0.23 15.99 16.93
CA GLY A 354 -0.12 14.54 17.06
C GLY A 354 -0.03 13.85 15.70
N ARG A 355 -0.79 14.33 14.70
CA ARG A 355 -0.75 13.79 13.33
C ARG A 355 0.58 14.10 12.63
N ALA A 356 1.10 15.32 12.79
CA ALA A 356 2.39 15.73 12.22
C ALA A 356 3.57 14.89 12.75
N THR A 357 3.56 14.55 14.04
CA THR A 357 4.60 13.70 14.68
C THR A 357 4.59 12.26 14.15
N MET A 358 3.45 11.78 13.62
CA MET A 358 3.34 10.45 13.03
C MET A 358 3.79 10.40 11.57
N LEU A 359 3.68 11.52 10.85
CA LEU A 359 4.20 11.65 9.49
C LEU A 359 5.73 11.61 9.46
N SER A 360 6.41 11.87 10.58
CA SER A 360 7.86 11.72 10.70
C SER A 360 8.34 10.29 10.94
N ASP A 361 7.46 9.34 11.23
CA ASP A 361 7.81 7.92 11.34
C ASP A 361 7.83 7.23 9.96
N CYS A 362 8.59 7.83 9.03
CA CYS A 362 8.85 7.34 7.68
C CYS A 362 10.36 7.18 7.48
N GLY A 363 10.78 6.16 6.74
CA GLY A 363 12.19 5.93 6.51
C GLY A 363 12.51 4.60 5.89
N ARG A 364 13.78 4.23 6.00
CA ARG A 364 14.29 2.93 5.60
C ARG A 364 14.93 2.25 6.80
N TRP A 365 14.48 1.04 7.09
CA TRP A 365 15.20 0.13 7.98
C TRP A 365 16.10 -0.77 7.15
N SER A 366 17.35 -0.91 7.59
CA SER A 366 18.33 -1.82 7.01
C SER A 366 18.85 -2.82 8.05
N PHE A 367 19.10 -4.04 7.60
CA PHE A 367 19.71 -5.08 8.39
C PHE A 367 21.21 -4.77 8.63
N PRO A 368 21.81 -5.07 9.80
CA PRO A 368 21.23 -5.70 10.99
C PRO A 368 20.56 -4.75 11.99
N ARG A 369 20.67 -3.42 11.86
CA ARG A 369 19.93 -2.40 12.64
C ARG A 369 20.39 -1.00 12.25
N ASN A 370 19.79 -0.39 11.25
CA ASN A 370 19.90 1.06 11.05
C ASN A 370 18.61 1.62 10.45
N ASN A 371 17.97 2.54 11.18
CA ASN A 371 16.88 3.35 10.65
C ASN A 371 17.48 4.63 10.09
N ASP A 372 17.41 4.76 8.78
CA ASP A 372 17.85 5.96 8.08
C ASP A 372 16.61 6.79 7.71
N PRO A 373 16.53 8.06 8.17
CA PRO A 373 15.57 9.00 7.62
C PRO A 373 16.00 9.32 6.19
N CYS A 374 15.49 8.54 5.23
CA CYS A 374 15.84 8.66 3.81
C CYS A 374 14.82 9.46 2.98
N PHE A 375 13.83 10.05 3.64
CA PHE A 375 12.81 10.89 3.01
C PHE A 375 12.85 12.27 3.65
N GLU A 376 12.98 13.30 2.82
CA GLU A 376 12.68 14.66 3.27
C GLU A 376 11.18 14.77 3.54
N ILE A 377 10.84 15.28 4.71
CA ILE A 377 9.46 15.52 5.15
C ILE A 377 9.20 17.02 5.06
N PRO A 378 8.06 17.48 4.53
CA PRO A 378 7.83 18.90 4.40
C PRO A 378 7.67 19.64 5.74
N ASP A 379 8.17 20.88 5.80
CA ASP A 379 8.10 21.73 7.01
C ASP A 379 6.68 22.07 7.47
N GLN A 380 5.73 22.10 6.54
CA GLN A 380 4.30 22.31 6.80
C GLN A 380 3.52 21.11 6.29
N VAL A 381 3.55 20.00 7.03
CA VAL A 381 2.54 18.97 6.82
C VAL A 381 1.24 19.48 7.44
N ASP A 382 0.27 19.68 6.58
CA ASP A 382 -0.96 20.33 6.96
C ASP A 382 -1.83 19.39 7.80
N GLY A 383 -2.21 19.84 9.01
CA GLY A 383 -3.22 19.16 9.83
C GLY A 383 -4.64 19.28 9.30
N THR A 384 -4.88 20.12 8.28
CA THR A 384 -6.20 20.36 7.67
C THR A 384 -6.53 19.40 6.52
N PHE A 385 -5.63 18.50 6.13
CA PHE A 385 -6.07 17.25 5.50
C PHE A 385 -6.69 16.38 6.60
N GLU A 386 -7.97 16.61 6.85
CA GLU A 386 -8.70 16.05 7.99
C GLU A 386 -8.64 14.51 8.08
N HIS A 387 -8.15 13.79 7.06
CA HIS A 387 -8.31 12.34 6.96
C HIS A 387 -7.15 11.50 6.41
N SER A 388 -6.09 12.04 5.78
CA SER A 388 -5.10 11.20 5.07
C SER A 388 -3.69 11.25 5.64
N ALA A 389 -3.06 10.09 5.84
CA ALA A 389 -1.63 9.98 6.10
C ALA A 389 -0.82 10.01 4.79
N ALA A 390 0.52 9.94 4.92
CA ALA A 390 1.41 9.72 3.78
C ALA A 390 1.08 8.40 3.05
N ALA A 391 1.37 8.30 1.76
CA ALA A 391 1.06 7.11 0.96
C ALA A 391 2.14 6.82 -0.09
N TRP A 392 2.35 5.54 -0.43
CA TRP A 392 3.24 5.15 -1.52
C TRP A 392 2.62 5.43 -2.89
N LEU A 393 3.37 5.98 -3.83
CA LEU A 393 2.96 6.25 -5.21
C LEU A 393 3.73 5.39 -6.21
N PHE A 394 3.07 4.31 -6.64
CA PHE A 394 3.52 3.40 -7.69
C PHE A 394 3.12 3.94 -9.07
N LEU A 395 3.97 4.79 -9.64
CA LEU A 395 3.73 5.52 -10.87
C LEU A 395 3.75 4.63 -12.12
#